data_AF-A0A8S2U2B0-F1
#
_entry.id   AF-A0A8S2U2B0-F1
#
_cell.length_a   1.000
_cell.length_b   1.000
_cell.length_c   1.000
_cell.angle_alpha   90.00
_cell.angle_beta   90.00
_cell.angle_gamma   90.00
#
_symmetry.space_group_name_H-M   'P 1'
#
loop_
_entity.id
_entity.type
_entity.pdbx_description
1 polymer ?
#
loop_
_entity_poly.entity_id
_entity_poly.type
_entity_poly.pdbx_seq_one_letter_code
_entity_poly.pdbx_strand_id
1 'polypeptide(L)'
;MRRLGFSYKSMPKIPVLLDDVSFVAQRAFYFRRLTELRESGAFIYFHDETWLNAGQEKRSIWIDEKGEGRLRKHDGKGKRIAISAMIGVQGFVEPFDVRTCDSDHAMNSDHFHKWIRDAAGRLRINHGAGSIIATIIDNATWHNVLCDDAKPPKRAWRKDQLQQWLDNHRIQWVPRLSKAELLQLAFENVPPKRYVSNAIARAFDVEVLRLPIKYCVLNPIELAWAQLKSTRAYGSD
;
A
#
# COMPACT_ATOMS: atom_id res chain seq x y z
N MET A 1 -24.97 29.61 -15.51
CA MET A 1 -24.77 28.82 -14.29
C MET A 1 -25.80 29.14 -13.20
N ARG A 2 -25.72 30.27 -12.46
CA ARG A 2 -26.74 30.59 -11.42
C ARG A 2 -28.16 30.79 -11.95
N ARG A 3 -28.32 31.40 -13.13
CA ARG A 3 -29.62 31.53 -13.82
C ARG A 3 -30.17 30.21 -14.40
N LEU A 4 -29.35 29.14 -14.41
CA LEU A 4 -29.75 27.80 -14.84
C LEU A 4 -30.02 26.88 -13.62
N GLY A 5 -30.11 27.44 -12.40
CA GLY A 5 -30.34 26.68 -11.18
C GLY A 5 -29.09 26.07 -10.52
N PHE A 6 -27.90 26.28 -11.08
CA PHE A 6 -26.67 25.73 -10.49
C PHE A 6 -26.04 26.71 -9.48
N SER A 7 -25.86 26.26 -8.24
CA SER A 7 -25.11 26.96 -7.19
C SER A 7 -23.72 26.35 -7.00
N TYR A 8 -22.69 27.20 -6.92
CA TYR A 8 -21.34 26.77 -6.56
C TYR A 8 -21.24 26.58 -5.04
N LYS A 9 -20.88 25.37 -4.60
CA LYS A 9 -20.65 25.04 -3.20
C LYS A 9 -19.28 24.36 -3.07
N SER A 10 -18.42 24.88 -2.20
CA SER A 10 -17.19 24.20 -1.83
C SER A 10 -17.57 22.98 -1.00
N MET A 11 -17.43 21.79 -1.57
CA MET A 11 -17.57 20.55 -0.83
C MET A 11 -16.27 20.30 -0.06
N PRO A 12 -16.31 19.78 1.19
CA PRO A 12 -15.12 19.15 1.77
C PRO A 12 -14.59 18.11 0.79
N LYS A 13 -13.27 17.88 0.77
CA LYS A 13 -12.61 16.81 -0.04
C LYS A 13 -13.11 15.43 0.41
N ILE A 14 -14.37 15.13 0.16
CA ILE A 14 -14.87 13.78 0.09
C ILE A 14 -14.61 13.42 -1.36
N PRO A 15 -13.58 12.60 -1.67
CA PRO A 15 -13.49 12.03 -2.99
C PRO A 15 -14.77 11.21 -3.18
N VAL A 16 -15.73 11.78 -3.91
CA VAL A 16 -16.81 10.97 -4.47
C VAL A 16 -16.07 9.98 -5.35
N LEU A 17 -15.93 8.75 -4.85
CA LEU A 17 -15.42 7.63 -5.61
C LEU A 17 -16.45 7.41 -6.71
N LEU A 18 -16.19 8.00 -7.87
CA LEU A 18 -16.73 7.50 -9.12
C LEU A 18 -16.19 6.08 -9.21
N ASP A 19 -17.03 5.12 -8.83
CA ASP A 19 -16.73 3.69 -8.87
C ASP A 19 -16.55 3.30 -10.33
N ASP A 20 -15.31 3.43 -10.83
CA ASP A 20 -14.90 2.81 -12.08
C ASP A 20 -15.10 1.30 -11.97
N VAL A 21 -15.56 0.67 -13.06
CA VAL A 21 -15.82 -0.78 -13.09
C VAL A 21 -14.60 -1.58 -12.63
N SER A 22 -13.38 -1.10 -12.91
CA SER A 22 -12.15 -1.72 -12.44
C SER A 22 -11.98 -1.66 -10.92
N PHE A 23 -12.39 -0.58 -10.24
CA PHE A 23 -12.36 -0.48 -8.78
C PHE A 23 -13.42 -1.36 -8.13
N VAL A 24 -14.61 -1.44 -8.72
CA VAL A 24 -15.68 -2.35 -8.27
C VAL A 24 -15.22 -3.80 -8.39
N ALA A 25 -14.62 -4.18 -9.52
CA ALA A 25 -14.08 -5.51 -9.74
C ALA A 25 -12.96 -5.87 -8.74
N GLN A 26 -12.03 -4.94 -8.50
CA GLN A 26 -10.97 -5.11 -7.49
C GLN A 26 -11.55 -5.31 -6.08
N ARG A 27 -12.54 -4.51 -5.70
CA ARG A 27 -13.23 -4.61 -4.40
C ARG A 27 -13.95 -5.94 -4.26
N ALA A 28 -14.67 -6.37 -5.29
CA ALA A 28 -15.36 -7.65 -5.30
C ALA A 28 -14.38 -8.82 -5.22
N PHE A 29 -13.26 -8.77 -5.96
CA PHE A 29 -12.18 -9.77 -5.86
C PHE A 29 -11.60 -9.84 -4.45
N TYR A 30 -11.27 -8.69 -3.86
CA TYR A 30 -10.71 -8.61 -2.51
C TYR A 30 -11.64 -9.28 -1.49
N PHE A 31 -12.93 -8.93 -1.49
CA PHE A 31 -13.88 -9.51 -0.53
C PHE A 31 -14.10 -11.00 -0.73
N ARG A 32 -14.17 -11.48 -1.98
CA ARG A 32 -14.24 -12.93 -2.25
C ARG A 32 -13.00 -13.65 -1.72
N ARG A 33 -11.81 -13.17 -2.07
CA ARG A 33 -10.55 -13.81 -1.64
C ARG A 33 -10.38 -13.78 -0.12
N LEU A 34 -10.74 -12.66 0.51
CA LEU A 34 -10.72 -12.54 1.97
C LEU A 34 -11.69 -13.52 2.65
N THR A 35 -12.85 -13.76 2.04
CA THR A 35 -13.85 -14.72 2.53
C THR A 35 -13.31 -16.14 2.43
N GLU A 36 -12.77 -16.52 1.27
CA GLU A 36 -12.13 -17.82 1.06
C GLU A 36 -11.02 -18.07 2.09
N LEU A 37 -10.16 -17.08 2.34
CA LEU A 37 -9.09 -17.18 3.34
C LEU A 37 -9.65 -17.43 4.75
N ARG A 38 -10.73 -16.74 5.14
CA ARG A 38 -11.38 -16.94 6.44
C ARG A 38 -12.00 -18.33 6.56
N GLU A 39 -12.70 -18.78 5.52
CA GLU A 39 -13.33 -20.10 5.46
C GLU A 39 -12.28 -21.23 5.49
N SER A 40 -11.09 -20.98 4.93
CA SER A 40 -9.96 -21.90 4.95
C SER A 40 -9.24 -21.95 6.30
N GLY A 41 -9.67 -21.16 7.30
CA GLY A 41 -8.99 -21.04 8.59
C GLY A 41 -7.63 -20.35 8.52
N ALA A 42 -7.41 -19.48 7.52
CA ALA A 42 -6.14 -18.79 7.37
C ALA A 42 -5.88 -17.81 8.53
N PHE A 43 -4.62 -17.72 8.94
CA PHE A 43 -4.14 -16.66 9.81
C PHE A 43 -3.93 -15.39 9.00
N ILE A 44 -4.80 -14.40 9.23
CA ILE A 44 -4.83 -13.16 8.45
C ILE A 44 -4.22 -12.02 9.25
N TYR A 45 -3.22 -11.38 8.65
CA TYR A 45 -2.50 -10.24 9.19
C TYR A 45 -2.71 -9.02 8.30
N PHE A 46 -2.83 -7.86 8.92
CA PHE A 46 -3.01 -6.58 8.25
C PHE A 46 -1.79 -5.71 8.53
N HIS A 47 -1.18 -5.21 7.47
CA HIS A 47 0.00 -4.37 7.51
C HIS A 47 -0.34 -2.93 7.16
N ASP A 48 0.34 -2.00 7.83
CA ASP A 48 0.36 -0.58 7.48
C ASP A 48 1.54 0.10 8.15
N GLU A 49 1.91 1.26 7.62
CA GLU A 49 2.93 2.13 8.18
C GLU A 49 2.33 3.43 8.70
N THR A 50 2.70 3.77 9.94
CA THR A 50 2.26 5.01 10.56
C THR A 50 3.42 5.98 10.76
N TRP A 51 3.14 7.25 10.56
CA TRP A 51 4.10 8.34 10.74
C TRP A 51 3.80 9.09 12.03
N LEU A 52 4.85 9.29 12.82
CA LEU A 52 4.84 10.09 14.03
C LEU A 52 5.78 11.28 13.84
N ASN A 53 5.26 12.48 14.09
CA ASN A 53 6.07 13.69 14.03
C ASN A 53 6.45 14.12 15.45
N ALA A 54 7.69 14.55 15.64
CA ALA A 54 8.16 15.05 16.94
C ALA A 54 7.32 16.25 17.48
N GLY A 55 6.57 16.95 16.62
CA GLY A 55 5.67 18.06 16.97
C GLY A 55 4.17 17.75 16.85
N GLN A 56 3.74 16.48 16.97
CA GLN A 56 2.31 16.14 16.99
C GLN A 56 1.64 16.57 18.32
N GLU A 57 1.01 17.74 18.35
CA GLU A 57 0.20 18.24 19.49
C GLU A 57 -1.31 17.94 19.32
N LYS A 58 -2.08 18.12 20.41
CA LYS A 58 -3.55 17.95 20.43
C LYS A 58 -4.22 18.85 19.40
N ARG A 59 -5.22 18.31 18.68
CA ARG A 59 -6.14 19.09 17.83
C ARG A 59 -7.19 19.88 18.64
N SER A 60 -7.31 19.58 19.91
CA SER A 60 -8.26 20.20 20.84
C SER A 60 -7.48 20.95 21.91
N ILE A 61 -7.75 22.25 22.02
CA ILE A 61 -7.20 23.13 23.05
C ILE A 61 -8.36 23.74 23.84
N TRP A 62 -8.12 24.03 25.11
CA TRP A 62 -9.01 24.91 25.87
C TRP A 62 -8.81 26.33 25.38
N ILE A 63 -9.92 27.01 25.13
CA ILE A 63 -9.95 28.42 24.73
C ILE A 63 -10.42 29.20 25.96
N ASP A 64 -9.82 30.35 26.24
CA ASP A 64 -10.28 31.20 27.34
C ASP A 64 -11.64 31.87 27.01
N GLU A 65 -12.20 32.59 27.98
CA GLU A 65 -13.46 33.32 27.83
C GLU A 65 -13.42 34.42 26.75
N LYS A 66 -12.22 34.81 26.29
CA LYS A 66 -12.00 35.83 25.25
C LYS A 66 -11.83 35.22 23.85
N GLY A 67 -11.87 33.89 23.72
CA GLY A 67 -11.68 33.21 22.45
C GLY A 67 -10.21 33.00 22.09
N GLU A 68 -9.27 33.26 23.01
CA GLU A 68 -7.84 33.12 22.77
C GLU A 68 -7.37 31.71 23.17
N GLY A 69 -6.93 30.95 22.16
CA GLY A 69 -6.27 29.67 22.32
C GLY A 69 -5.29 29.48 21.17
N ARG A 70 -4.00 29.29 21.47
CA ARG A 70 -2.99 29.07 20.42
C ARG A 70 -2.80 27.59 20.14
N LEU A 71 -3.33 27.12 19.01
CA LEU A 71 -2.78 25.93 18.35
C LEU A 71 -1.44 26.33 17.74
N ARG A 72 -0.33 25.71 18.15
CA ARG A 72 0.92 25.84 17.38
C ARG A 72 0.64 25.29 15.98
N LYS A 73 0.97 26.07 14.96
CA LYS A 73 0.86 25.61 13.56
C LYS A 73 1.74 24.36 13.42
N HIS A 74 1.16 23.25 13.00
CA HIS A 74 1.93 22.15 12.42
C HIS A 74 2.67 22.70 11.20
N ASP A 75 3.97 22.90 11.33
CA ASP A 75 4.87 23.30 10.27
C ASP A 75 5.34 22.09 9.44
N GLY A 76 4.97 20.87 9.82
CA GLY A 76 5.30 19.64 9.07
C GLY A 76 6.81 19.37 8.96
N LYS A 77 7.63 20.23 9.56
CA LYS A 77 9.09 20.20 9.58
C LYS A 77 9.54 19.65 10.92
N GLY A 78 10.41 18.64 10.89
CA GLY A 78 10.93 17.98 12.07
C GLY A 78 11.23 16.51 11.82
N LYS A 79 12.03 15.89 12.69
CA LYS A 79 12.32 14.46 12.64
C LYS A 79 11.02 13.66 12.68
N ARG A 80 10.85 12.76 11.72
CA ARG A 80 9.69 11.86 11.65
C ARG A 80 10.13 10.47 12.03
N ILE A 81 9.25 9.72 12.67
CA ILE A 81 9.44 8.30 12.88
C ILE A 81 8.39 7.58 12.02
N ALA A 82 8.84 6.69 11.15
CA ALA A 82 7.99 5.71 10.48
C ALA A 82 7.97 4.44 11.32
N ILE A 83 6.79 3.88 11.52
CA ILE A 83 6.62 2.58 12.18
C ILE A 83 5.85 1.68 11.23
N SER A 84 6.49 0.59 10.78
CA SER A 84 5.85 -0.49 10.03
C SER A 84 5.45 -1.60 11.01
N ALA A 85 4.19 -2.03 10.97
CA ALA A 85 3.72 -3.12 11.84
C ALA A 85 2.70 -4.02 11.13
N MET A 86 2.45 -5.17 11.74
CA MET A 86 1.34 -6.05 11.38
C MET A 86 0.44 -6.27 12.59
N ILE A 87 -0.85 -6.43 12.33
CA ILE A 87 -1.84 -6.78 13.35
C ILE A 87 -2.65 -7.99 12.88
N GLY A 88 -2.85 -8.97 13.76
CA GLY A 88 -3.76 -10.09 13.57
C GLY A 88 -4.87 -10.07 14.62
N VAL A 89 -5.67 -11.13 14.67
CA VAL A 89 -6.76 -11.26 15.66
C VAL A 89 -6.28 -11.26 17.12
N GLN A 90 -5.02 -11.65 17.36
CA GLN A 90 -4.39 -11.67 18.68
C GLN A 90 -3.69 -10.35 19.03
N GLY A 91 -3.81 -9.33 18.18
CA GLY A 91 -3.13 -8.04 18.33
C GLY A 91 -1.90 -7.91 17.44
N PHE A 92 -1.03 -6.98 17.81
CA PHE A 92 0.13 -6.61 17.04
C PHE A 92 1.20 -7.71 17.03
N VAL A 93 1.90 -7.85 15.90
CA VAL A 93 3.02 -8.78 15.74
C VAL A 93 4.32 -8.05 15.97
N GLU A 94 5.01 -8.41 17.04
CA GLU A 94 6.32 -7.84 17.38
C GLU A 94 7.49 -8.62 16.74
N PRO A 95 8.65 -7.96 16.55
CA PRO A 95 8.91 -6.53 16.76
C PRO A 95 8.35 -5.67 15.61
N PHE A 96 8.08 -4.39 15.90
CA PHE A 96 7.80 -3.37 14.89
C PHE A 96 9.08 -2.87 14.25
N ASP A 97 9.00 -2.46 12.99
CA ASP A 97 10.10 -1.78 12.31
C ASP A 97 9.96 -0.27 12.50
N VAL A 98 10.83 0.30 13.34
CA VAL A 98 10.82 1.72 13.71
C VAL A 98 12.00 2.42 13.06
N ARG A 99 11.74 3.48 12.30
CA ARG A 99 12.76 4.24 11.59
C ARG A 99 12.64 5.74 11.80
N THR A 100 13.76 6.38 12.12
CA THR A 100 13.88 7.84 12.09
C THR A 100 14.16 8.29 10.66
N CYS A 101 13.31 9.16 10.13
CA CYS A 101 13.45 9.82 8.85
C CYS A 101 13.98 11.24 9.09
N ASP A 102 15.31 11.38 9.01
CA ASP A 102 16.01 12.65 9.19
C ASP A 102 16.13 13.47 7.88
N SER A 103 15.74 12.91 6.72
CA SER A 103 15.66 13.61 5.42
C SER A 103 14.67 12.93 4.45
N ASP A 104 14.38 13.58 3.32
CA ASP A 104 13.33 13.31 2.32
C ASP A 104 13.27 11.90 1.69
N HIS A 105 14.06 10.93 2.15
CA HIS A 105 14.04 9.54 1.70
C HIS A 105 13.16 8.69 2.62
N ALA A 106 11.88 9.05 2.66
CA ALA A 106 10.80 8.24 3.22
C ALA A 106 10.67 6.92 2.44
N MET A 107 10.65 5.78 3.14
CA MET A 107 10.33 4.42 2.69
C MET A 107 10.68 4.05 1.22
N ASN A 108 11.69 3.20 1.02
CA ASN A 108 11.98 2.62 -0.29
C ASN A 108 11.57 1.14 -0.37
N SER A 109 11.47 0.62 -1.60
CA SER A 109 11.07 -0.76 -1.86
C SER A 109 12.00 -1.78 -1.24
N ASP A 110 13.30 -1.51 -1.18
CA ASP A 110 14.30 -2.46 -0.68
C ASP A 110 14.14 -2.69 0.82
N HIS A 111 13.86 -1.62 1.55
CA HIS A 111 13.55 -1.69 2.96
C HIS A 111 12.26 -2.48 3.21
N PHE A 112 11.19 -2.18 2.45
CA PHE A 112 9.94 -2.93 2.56
C PHE A 112 10.14 -4.42 2.21
N HIS A 113 10.94 -4.74 1.21
CA HIS A 113 11.28 -6.11 0.84
C HIS A 113 12.01 -6.86 1.97
N LYS A 114 12.89 -6.18 2.71
CA LYS A 114 13.52 -6.76 3.90
C LYS A 114 12.48 -6.98 5.01
N TRP A 115 11.68 -5.95 5.30
CA TRP A 115 10.64 -6.03 6.31
C TRP A 115 9.65 -7.17 6.07
N ILE A 116 9.08 -7.27 4.86
CA ILE A 116 8.10 -8.31 4.52
C ILE A 116 8.71 -9.71 4.55
N ARG A 117 10.01 -9.86 4.20
CA ARG A 117 10.74 -11.12 4.33
C ARG A 117 10.83 -11.53 5.80
N ASP A 118 11.31 -10.64 6.65
CA ASP A 118 11.51 -10.93 8.06
C ASP A 118 10.16 -11.21 8.74
N ALA A 119 9.13 -10.42 8.42
CA ALA A 119 7.77 -10.62 8.94
C ALA A 119 7.16 -11.95 8.48
N ALA A 120 7.24 -12.28 7.19
CA ALA A 120 6.73 -13.55 6.67
C ALA A 120 7.44 -14.76 7.31
N GLY A 121 8.76 -14.67 7.49
CA GLY A 121 9.53 -15.68 8.21
C GLY A 121 9.06 -15.88 9.65
N ARG A 122 8.84 -14.79 10.40
CA ARG A 122 8.30 -14.85 11.76
C ARG A 122 6.90 -15.48 11.79
N LEU A 123 6.01 -15.06 10.91
CA LEU A 123 4.66 -15.63 10.83
C LEU A 123 4.70 -17.14 10.56
N ARG A 124 5.57 -17.57 9.63
CA ARG A 124 5.75 -19.00 9.34
C ARG A 124 6.30 -19.76 10.55
N ILE A 125 7.27 -19.21 11.26
CA ILE A 125 7.81 -19.82 12.50
C ILE A 125 6.70 -19.95 13.56
N ASN A 126 5.92 -18.89 13.77
CA ASN A 126 4.89 -18.85 14.81
C ASN A 126 3.74 -19.84 14.58
N HIS A 127 3.37 -20.06 13.31
CA HIS A 127 2.22 -20.93 12.96
C HIS A 127 2.62 -22.33 12.52
N GLY A 128 3.91 -22.61 12.31
CA GLY A 128 4.41 -23.88 11.82
C GLY A 128 4.12 -24.14 10.34
N ALA A 129 4.61 -25.26 9.83
CA ALA A 129 4.40 -25.69 8.44
C ALA A 129 2.93 -26.11 8.21
N GLY A 130 2.43 -25.94 6.98
CA GLY A 130 1.06 -26.33 6.59
C GLY A 130 -0.03 -25.32 6.97
N SER A 131 0.23 -24.42 7.93
CA SER A 131 -0.69 -23.32 8.24
C SER A 131 -0.87 -22.38 7.04
N ILE A 132 -2.12 -22.02 6.75
CA ILE A 132 -2.45 -21.03 5.70
C ILE A 132 -2.29 -19.64 6.33
N ILE A 133 -1.43 -18.81 5.75
CA ILE A 133 -1.11 -17.48 6.27
C ILE A 133 -1.29 -16.46 5.15
N ALA A 134 -1.99 -15.38 5.44
CA ALA A 134 -2.16 -14.27 4.51
C ALA A 134 -1.85 -12.93 5.16
N THR A 135 -1.12 -12.08 4.44
CA THR A 135 -0.82 -10.70 4.82
C THR A 135 -1.54 -9.75 3.87
N ILE A 136 -2.27 -8.80 4.41
CA ILE A 136 -2.99 -7.77 3.69
C ILE A 136 -2.19 -6.47 3.74
N ILE A 137 -1.90 -5.89 2.58
CA ILE A 137 -1.12 -4.65 2.44
C ILE A 137 -1.88 -3.62 1.61
N ASP A 138 -1.52 -2.34 1.73
CA ASP A 138 -2.07 -1.27 0.89
C ASP A 138 -1.46 -1.26 -0.53
N ASN A 139 -1.74 -0.22 -1.32
CA ASN A 139 -1.20 -0.08 -2.68
C ASN A 139 -0.09 0.99 -2.80
N ALA A 140 0.67 1.26 -1.74
CA ALA A 140 1.81 2.16 -1.83
C ALA A 140 2.76 1.76 -2.97
N THR A 141 3.41 2.75 -3.58
CA THR A 141 4.24 2.53 -4.77
C THR A 141 5.42 1.60 -4.47
N TRP A 142 6.02 1.71 -3.29
CA TRP A 142 7.12 0.84 -2.84
C TRP A 142 6.69 -0.60 -2.53
N HIS A 143 5.40 -0.86 -2.26
CA HIS A 143 4.84 -2.23 -2.14
C HIS A 143 4.64 -2.92 -3.49
N ASN A 144 4.62 -2.13 -4.56
CA ASN A 144 4.14 -2.48 -5.89
C ASN A 144 5.25 -2.59 -6.94
N VAL A 145 6.48 -2.90 -6.52
CA VAL A 145 7.57 -3.21 -7.44
C VAL A 145 7.28 -4.52 -8.18
N LEU A 146 7.24 -4.45 -9.51
CA LEU A 146 7.04 -5.61 -10.38
C LEU A 146 8.34 -6.43 -10.51
N CYS A 147 8.19 -7.75 -10.54
CA CYS A 147 9.25 -8.66 -10.95
C CYS A 147 9.70 -8.33 -12.39
N ASP A 148 10.96 -8.61 -12.73
CA ASP A 148 11.53 -8.22 -14.02
C ASP A 148 10.79 -8.82 -15.22
N ASP A 149 10.35 -10.06 -15.10
CA ASP A 149 9.53 -10.81 -16.07
C ASP A 149 8.07 -10.35 -16.15
N ALA A 150 7.64 -9.45 -15.27
CA ALA A 150 6.29 -8.89 -15.27
C ALA A 150 6.27 -7.40 -15.64
N LYS A 151 7.42 -6.81 -15.97
CA LYS A 151 7.52 -5.39 -16.32
C LYS A 151 6.96 -5.14 -17.72
N PRO A 152 5.99 -4.22 -17.88
CA PRO A 152 5.44 -3.90 -19.19
C PRO A 152 6.46 -3.17 -20.07
N PRO A 153 6.30 -3.20 -21.40
CA PRO A 153 7.13 -2.43 -22.30
C PRO A 153 6.92 -0.92 -22.09
N LYS A 154 7.96 -0.13 -22.32
CA LYS A 154 7.88 1.34 -22.26
C LYS A 154 7.82 1.93 -23.66
N ARG A 155 6.91 2.89 -23.88
CA ARG A 155 6.79 3.61 -25.17
C ARG A 155 8.08 4.32 -25.60
N ALA A 156 8.89 4.74 -24.62
CA ALA A 156 10.18 5.39 -24.84
C ALA A 156 11.30 4.43 -25.29
N TRP A 157 11.10 3.11 -25.21
CA TRP A 157 12.14 2.15 -25.59
C TRP A 157 12.51 2.24 -27.08
N ARG A 158 13.78 1.96 -27.36
CA ARG A 158 14.29 1.79 -28.71
C ARG A 158 13.82 0.46 -29.31
N LYS A 159 14.02 0.29 -30.63
CA LYS A 159 13.58 -0.90 -31.36
C LYS A 159 14.25 -2.18 -30.82
N ASP A 160 15.57 -2.13 -30.60
CA ASP A 160 16.38 -3.22 -30.02
C ASP A 160 15.90 -3.63 -28.62
N GLN A 161 15.52 -2.66 -27.78
CA GLN A 161 14.98 -2.94 -26.45
C GLN A 161 13.64 -3.67 -26.49
N LEU A 162 12.77 -3.34 -27.47
CA LEU A 162 11.51 -4.04 -27.66
C LEU A 162 11.71 -5.47 -28.17
N GLN A 163 12.67 -5.67 -29.09
CA GLN A 163 13.06 -6.98 -29.59
C GLN A 163 13.55 -7.86 -28.44
N GLN A 164 14.50 -7.36 -27.63
CA GLN A 164 15.00 -8.07 -26.45
C GLN A 164 13.88 -8.40 -25.45
N TRP A 165 12.93 -7.48 -25.25
CA TRP A 165 11.78 -7.75 -24.38
C TRP A 165 10.92 -8.89 -24.93
N LEU A 166 10.59 -8.88 -26.22
CA LEU A 166 9.83 -9.95 -26.87
C LEU A 166 10.56 -11.29 -26.78
N ASP A 167 11.87 -11.31 -27.03
CA ASP A 167 12.72 -12.50 -26.91
C ASP A 167 12.73 -13.05 -25.48
N ASN A 168 12.90 -12.18 -24.48
CA ASN A 168 12.87 -12.56 -23.07
C ASN A 168 11.52 -13.16 -22.64
N HIS A 169 10.43 -12.72 -23.26
CA HIS A 169 9.07 -13.23 -23.03
C HIS A 169 8.71 -14.39 -23.98
N ARG A 170 9.66 -14.84 -24.82
CA ARG A 170 9.49 -15.92 -25.81
C ARG A 170 8.34 -15.65 -26.80
N ILE A 171 8.15 -14.38 -27.16
CA ILE A 171 7.15 -13.94 -28.13
C ILE A 171 7.81 -13.85 -29.50
N GLN A 172 7.26 -14.54 -30.49
CA GLN A 172 7.79 -14.52 -31.85
C GLN A 172 7.55 -13.17 -32.54
N TRP A 173 8.56 -12.66 -33.24
CA TRP A 173 8.50 -11.42 -34.01
C TRP A 173 9.38 -11.52 -35.26
N VAL A 174 9.13 -10.67 -36.26
CA VAL A 174 9.90 -10.65 -37.52
C VAL A 174 10.79 -9.41 -37.64
N PRO A 175 12.05 -9.54 -38.15
CA PRO A 175 13.02 -8.43 -38.24
C PRO A 175 12.51 -7.15 -38.91
N ARG A 176 11.61 -7.30 -39.88
CA ARG A 176 11.07 -6.20 -40.71
C ARG A 176 10.06 -5.32 -39.96
N LEU A 177 9.51 -5.77 -38.82
CA LEU A 177 8.55 -4.97 -38.05
C LEU A 177 9.15 -3.61 -37.66
N SER A 178 8.35 -2.58 -37.80
CA SER A 178 8.63 -1.24 -37.30
C SER A 178 8.62 -1.21 -35.76
N LYS A 179 9.14 -0.13 -35.17
CA LYS A 179 9.04 0.10 -33.73
C LYS A 179 7.58 0.11 -33.24
N ALA A 180 6.66 0.66 -34.04
CA ALA A 180 5.25 0.75 -33.68
C ALA A 180 4.61 -0.65 -33.60
N GLU A 181 4.86 -1.50 -34.59
CA GLU A 181 4.35 -2.88 -34.61
C GLU A 181 4.93 -3.72 -33.46
N LEU A 182 6.24 -3.61 -33.18
CA LEU A 182 6.86 -4.30 -32.04
C LEU A 182 6.28 -3.84 -30.70
N LEU A 183 6.02 -2.53 -30.56
CA LEU A 183 5.44 -1.97 -29.35
C LEU A 183 3.99 -2.42 -29.16
N GLN A 184 3.20 -2.47 -30.23
CA GLN A 184 1.83 -3.00 -30.19
C GLN A 184 1.84 -4.48 -29.77
N LEU A 185 2.65 -5.30 -30.44
CA LEU A 185 2.79 -6.72 -30.11
C LEU A 185 3.19 -6.93 -28.65
N ALA A 186 4.12 -6.12 -28.14
CA ALA A 186 4.53 -6.18 -26.75
C ALA A 186 3.40 -5.79 -25.77
N PHE A 187 2.59 -4.79 -26.10
CA PHE A 187 1.44 -4.38 -25.28
C PHE A 187 0.29 -5.40 -25.28
N GLU A 188 0.10 -6.11 -26.38
CA GLU A 188 -0.90 -7.19 -26.50
C GLU A 188 -0.51 -8.43 -25.67
N ASN A 189 0.78 -8.60 -25.37
CA ASN A 189 1.33 -9.75 -24.66
C ASN A 189 1.89 -9.40 -23.28
N VAL A 190 1.39 -8.33 -22.65
CA VAL A 190 1.84 -7.95 -21.29
C VAL A 190 1.45 -9.05 -20.30
N PRO A 191 2.42 -9.64 -19.58
CA PRO A 191 2.12 -10.68 -18.60
C PRO A 191 1.29 -10.14 -17.43
N PRO A 192 0.57 -11.01 -16.70
CA PRO A 192 -0.08 -10.64 -15.45
C PRO A 192 0.92 -10.02 -14.47
N LYS A 193 0.47 -9.01 -13.71
CA LYS A 193 1.32 -8.33 -12.73
C LYS A 193 1.80 -9.32 -11.67
N ARG A 194 3.12 -9.43 -11.51
CA ARG A 194 3.77 -10.17 -10.45
C ARG A 194 4.64 -9.22 -9.64
N TYR A 195 4.43 -9.20 -8.33
CA TYR A 195 5.10 -8.26 -7.43
C TYR A 195 6.22 -8.95 -6.66
N VAL A 196 7.32 -8.23 -6.44
CA VAL A 196 8.49 -8.74 -5.71
C VAL A 196 8.11 -9.06 -4.26
N SER A 197 7.33 -8.20 -3.61
CA SER A 197 6.81 -8.43 -2.25
C SER A 197 6.02 -9.73 -2.13
N ASN A 198 5.17 -10.05 -3.12
CA ASN A 198 4.42 -11.31 -3.16
C ASN A 198 5.36 -12.51 -3.34
N ALA A 199 6.37 -12.39 -4.21
CA ALA A 199 7.34 -13.46 -4.41
C ALA A 199 8.16 -13.75 -3.15
N ILE A 200 8.57 -12.70 -2.43
CA ILE A 200 9.29 -12.81 -1.16
C ILE A 200 8.43 -13.51 -0.10
N ALA A 201 7.20 -13.06 0.13
CA ALA A 201 6.31 -13.66 1.13
C ALA A 201 5.96 -15.12 0.78
N ARG A 202 5.75 -15.41 -0.51
CA ARG A 202 5.46 -16.76 -1.00
C ARG A 202 6.58 -17.75 -0.72
N ALA A 203 7.84 -17.30 -0.64
CA ALA A 203 8.96 -18.18 -0.26
C ALA A 203 8.85 -18.73 1.18
N PHE A 204 7.97 -18.15 2.00
CA PHE A 204 7.63 -18.61 3.35
C PHE A 204 6.21 -19.18 3.42
N ASP A 205 5.61 -19.51 2.28
CA ASP A 205 4.22 -19.95 2.14
C ASP A 205 3.22 -18.93 2.74
N VAL A 206 3.52 -17.63 2.60
CA VAL A 206 2.63 -16.54 3.02
C VAL A 206 2.03 -15.87 1.77
N GLU A 207 0.70 -15.81 1.71
CA GLU A 207 0.00 -15.09 0.66
C GLU A 207 -0.02 -13.59 0.93
N VAL A 208 0.13 -12.77 -0.12
CA VAL A 208 -0.04 -11.31 -0.01
C VAL A 208 -1.27 -10.88 -0.80
N LEU A 209 -2.27 -10.36 -0.09
CA LEU A 209 -3.47 -9.76 -0.64
C LEU A 209 -3.38 -8.23 -0.54
N ARG A 210 -3.79 -7.51 -1.59
CA ARG A 210 -3.79 -6.04 -1.58
C ARG A 210 -5.19 -5.52 -1.31
N LEU A 211 -5.28 -4.46 -0.52
CA LEU A 211 -6.52 -3.72 -0.34
C LEU A 211 -7.02 -3.17 -1.68
N PRO A 212 -8.34 -2.94 -1.83
CA PRO A 212 -8.86 -2.18 -2.96
C PRO A 212 -8.30 -0.75 -2.93
N ILE A 213 -7.93 -0.22 -4.10
CA ILE A 213 -7.37 1.14 -4.25
C ILE A 213 -8.34 2.16 -3.64
N LYS A 214 -7.81 3.07 -2.80
CA LYS A 214 -8.56 4.15 -2.08
C LYS A 214 -9.50 3.67 -0.96
N TYR A 215 -9.37 2.44 -0.46
CA TYR A 215 -10.17 1.93 0.65
C TYR A 215 -9.33 1.58 1.89
N CYS A 216 -8.60 2.56 2.45
CA CYS A 216 -7.86 2.36 3.70
C CYS A 216 -8.77 1.99 4.89
N VAL A 217 -10.06 2.35 4.85
CA VAL A 217 -11.07 1.96 5.85
C VAL A 217 -11.22 0.43 6.01
N LEU A 218 -10.79 -0.35 5.01
CA LEU A 218 -10.80 -1.80 5.05
C LEU A 218 -9.57 -2.38 5.76
N ASN A 219 -8.64 -1.53 6.22
CA ASN A 219 -7.44 -1.93 6.96
C ASN A 219 -7.65 -1.71 8.47
N PRO A 220 -7.93 -2.76 9.28
CA PRO A 220 -8.23 -2.61 10.70
C PRO A 220 -7.06 -2.06 11.52
N ILE A 221 -5.81 -2.19 11.06
CA ILE A 221 -4.66 -1.59 11.72
C ILE A 221 -4.73 -0.06 11.81
N GLU A 222 -5.45 0.60 10.89
CA GLU A 222 -5.69 2.04 10.92
C GLU A 222 -6.46 2.45 12.19
N LEU A 223 -7.38 1.60 12.66
CA LEU A 223 -8.10 1.80 13.92
C LEU A 223 -7.16 1.65 15.12
N ALA A 224 -6.27 0.65 15.08
CA ALA A 224 -5.26 0.47 16.11
C ALA A 224 -4.29 1.65 16.17
N TRP A 225 -3.89 2.20 15.02
CA TRP A 225 -3.10 3.43 14.95
C TRP A 225 -3.84 4.65 15.48
N ALA A 226 -5.12 4.81 15.14
CA ALA A 226 -5.94 5.90 15.67
C ALA A 226 -6.02 5.83 17.20
N GLN A 227 -6.21 4.64 17.77
CA GLN A 227 -6.23 4.42 19.21
C GLN A 227 -4.89 4.77 19.85
N LEU A 228 -3.77 4.23 19.35
CA LEU A 228 -2.43 4.51 19.89
C LEU A 228 -2.06 5.99 19.84
N LYS A 229 -2.44 6.70 18.76
CA LYS A 229 -2.22 8.15 18.64
C LYS A 229 -3.11 8.94 19.59
N SER A 230 -4.34 8.49 19.82
CA SER A 230 -5.24 9.13 20.79
C SER A 230 -4.74 8.96 22.23
N THR A 231 -4.23 7.78 22.62
CA THR A 231 -3.65 7.56 23.95
C THR A 231 -2.44 8.45 24.22
N ARG A 232 -1.57 8.66 23.22
CA ARG A 232 -0.45 9.62 23.36
C ARG A 232 -0.91 11.06 23.54
N ALA A 233 -2.06 11.44 22.98
CA ALA A 233 -2.65 12.74 23.26
C ALA A 233 -3.14 12.84 24.72
N TYR A 234 -3.40 11.73 25.42
CA TYR A 234 -3.86 11.71 26.81
C TYR A 234 -2.77 11.25 27.81
N GLY A 235 -1.49 11.24 27.41
CA GLY A 235 -0.36 11.00 28.29
C GLY A 235 -0.16 12.14 29.30
N SER A 236 -0.70 11.92 30.48
CA SER A 236 -0.43 12.43 31.84
C SER A 236 0.86 13.25 32.07
N ASP A 237 0.66 14.40 32.72
CA ASP A 237 1.61 15.06 33.63
C ASP A 237 2.15 14.10 34.72
#